data_AF-A0A022Q1H4-F1
#
_entry.id   AF-A0A022Q1H4-F1
#
_cell.length_a   1.000
_cell.length_b   1.000
_cell.length_c   1.000
_cell.angle_alpha   90.00
_cell.angle_beta   90.00
_cell.angle_gamma   90.00
#
_symmetry.space_group_name_H-M   'P 1'
#
loop_
_entity.id
_entity.type
_entity.pdbx_description
1 polymer ?
#
loop_
_entity_poly.entity_id
_entity_poly.type
_entity_poly.pdbx_seq_one_letter_code
_entity_poly.pdbx_strand_id
1 'polypeptide(L)' 'MFLGSFAVCVYSSKPYDEFYSSMVEMVISKLDQDLTIDLEYMEELLLSYLKLNEKKAHKHILKAFLDVIEVLK' A
#
# COMPACT_ATOMS: atom_id res chain seq x y z
N MET A 1 11.74 20.70 -15.81
CA MET A 1 12.52 19.44 -15.80
C MET A 1 12.14 18.72 -14.52
N PHE A 2 11.33 17.66 -14.61
CA PHE A 2 10.83 16.95 -13.44
C PHE A 2 12.01 16.29 -12.71
N LEU A 3 12.24 16.71 -11.47
CA LEU A 3 13.08 15.94 -10.54
C LEU A 3 12.30 14.67 -10.25
N GLY A 4 12.79 13.56 -10.81
CA GLY A 4 12.27 12.23 -10.58
C GLY A 4 12.12 12.00 -9.08
N SER A 5 10.94 11.53 -8.68
CA SER A 5 10.67 11.15 -7.30
C SER A 5 11.67 10.06 -6.94
N PHE A 6 12.68 10.42 -6.13
CA PHE A 6 13.60 9.45 -5.57
C PHE A 6 12.79 8.66 -4.55
N ALA A 7 12.29 7.49 -4.97
CA ALA A 7 11.92 6.45 -4.03
C ALA A 7 13.21 6.02 -3.33
N VAL A 8 13.58 6.74 -2.28
CA VAL A 8 14.59 6.28 -1.33
C VAL A 8 14.00 5.00 -0.78
N CYS A 9 14.54 3.87 -1.22
CA CYS A 9 14.28 2.59 -0.59
C CYS A 9 14.96 2.64 0.77
N VAL A 10 14.35 3.38 1.70
CA VAL A 10 14.65 3.29 3.11
C VAL A 10 14.25 1.87 3.45
N TYR A 11 15.23 0.99 3.57
CA TYR A 11 15.05 -0.23 4.32
C TYR A 11 14.74 0.20 5.75
N SER A 12 13.48 0.55 6.01
CA SER A 12 13.10 0.91 7.36
C SER A 12 13.23 -0.31 8.23
N SER A 13 13.52 -0.05 9.50
CA SER A 13 13.56 -1.07 10.53
C SER A 13 12.22 -1.81 10.69
N LYS A 14 11.12 -1.38 10.04
CA LYS A 14 9.76 -1.92 10.19
C LYS A 14 8.95 -1.88 8.88
N PRO A 15 9.30 -2.71 7.88
CA PRO A 15 8.66 -2.69 6.56
C PRO A 15 7.14 -2.96 6.60
N TYR A 16 6.65 -3.72 7.58
CA TYR A 16 5.21 -3.93 7.76
C TYR A 16 4.47 -2.62 8.09
N ASP A 17 4.97 -1.84 9.05
CA ASP A 17 4.30 -0.61 9.52
C ASP A 17 4.20 0.42 8.38
N GLU A 18 5.22 0.48 7.52
CA GLU A 18 5.24 1.38 6.37
C GLU A 18 4.23 0.97 5.29
N PHE A 19 4.16 -0.31 4.93
CA PHE A 19 3.16 -0.77 3.97
C PHE A 19 1.75 -0.58 4.50
N TYR A 20 1.51 -0.87 5.79
CA TYR A 20 0.22 -0.65 6.43
C TYR A 20 -0.19 0.82 6.37
N SER A 21 0.68 1.72 6.82
CA SER A 21 0.40 3.17 6.84
C SER A 21 0.15 3.70 5.43
N SER A 22 0.99 3.32 4.46
CA SER A 22 0.87 3.73 3.06
C SER A 22 -0.42 3.20 2.39
N MET A 23 -0.85 1.98 2.70
CA MET A 23 -2.12 1.45 2.20
C MET A 23 -3.32 2.20 2.81
N VAL A 24 -3.30 2.46 4.12
CA VAL A 24 -4.34 3.24 4.81
C VAL A 24 -4.45 4.65 4.22
N GLU A 25 -3.33 5.33 3.98
CA GLU A 25 -3.31 6.66 3.36
C GLU A 25 -3.95 6.68 1.97
N MET A 26 -3.69 5.66 1.14
CA MET A 26 -4.30 5.53 -0.18
C MET A 26 -5.81 5.32 -0.10
N VAL A 27 -6.25 4.46 0.83
CA VAL A 27 -7.68 4.20 1.06
C VAL A 27 -8.40 5.46 1.58
N ILE A 28 -7.82 6.17 2.55
CA ILE A 28 -8.37 7.43 3.05
C ILE A 28 -8.46 8.46 1.93
N SER A 29 -7.40 8.62 1.14
CA SER A 29 -7.38 9.58 0.02
C SER A 29 -8.46 9.29 -1.03
N LYS A 30 -8.80 8.02 -1.23
CA LYS A 30 -9.86 7.56 -2.14
C LYS A 30 -11.25 7.84 -1.55
N LEU A 31 -11.44 7.60 -0.26
CA LEU A 31 -12.66 7.95 0.48
C LEU A 31 -12.90 9.47 0.55
N ASP A 32 -11.85 10.27 0.76
CA ASP A 32 -11.92 11.74 0.78
C ASP A 32 -12.33 12.33 -0.58
N GLN A 33 -12.20 11.56 -1.66
CA GLN A 33 -12.69 11.90 -3.00
C GLN A 33 -14.12 11.43 -3.25
N ASP A 34 -14.84 10.98 -2.22
CA ASP A 34 -16.17 10.37 -2.28
C ASP A 34 -16.23 9.15 -3.22
N LEU A 35 -15.11 8.44 -3.40
CA LEU A 35 -15.02 7.23 -4.22
C LEU A 35 -15.17 5.99 -3.34
N THR A 36 -15.92 5.00 -3.84
CA THR A 36 -16.10 3.72 -3.16
C THR A 36 -14.81 2.91 -3.15
N ILE A 37 -14.55 2.24 -2.02
CA ILE A 37 -13.55 1.19 -1.89
C ILE A 37 -14.24 -0.14 -2.17
N ASP A 38 -14.07 -0.67 -3.37
CA ASP A 38 -14.55 -1.99 -3.74
C ASP A 38 -13.40 -3.01 -3.78
N LEU A 39 -13.78 -4.28 -3.99
CA LEU A 39 -12.83 -5.38 -4.05
C LEU A 39 -11.82 -5.20 -5.21
N GLU A 40 -12.27 -4.65 -6.34
CA GLU A 40 -11.43 -4.41 -7.52
C GLU A 40 -10.32 -3.41 -7.20
N TYR A 41 -10.66 -2.28 -6.57
CA TYR A 41 -9.67 -1.29 -6.13
C TYR A 41 -8.65 -1.90 -5.15
N MET A 42 -9.11 -2.70 -4.18
CA MET A 42 -8.21 -3.33 -3.21
C MET A 42 -7.28 -4.36 -3.88
N GLU A 43 -7.78 -5.12 -4.86
CA GLU A 43 -6.95 -6.04 -5.66
C GLU A 43 -5.89 -5.28 -6.46
N GLU A 44 -6.27 -4.22 -7.17
CA GLU A 44 -5.34 -3.36 -7.91
C GLU A 44 -4.29 -2.75 -7.00
N LEU A 45 -4.69 -2.26 -5.83
CA LEU A 45 -3.79 -1.72 -4.82
C LEU A 45 -2.76 -2.78 -4.43
N LEU A 46 -3.18 -3.98 -4.02
CA LEU A 46 -2.27 -5.06 -3.65
C LEU A 46 -1.30 -5.43 -4.78
N LEU A 47 -1.82 -5.62 -6.00
CA LEU A 47 -1.01 -5.96 -7.17
C LEU A 47 0.04 -4.89 -7.46
N SER A 48 -0.29 -3.61 -7.28
CA SER A 48 0.66 -2.51 -7.45
C SER A 48 1.85 -2.61 -6.48
N TYR A 49 1.60 -2.87 -5.20
CA TYR A 49 2.67 -3.04 -4.21
C TYR A 49 3.53 -4.28 -4.52
N LEU A 50 2.91 -5.41 -4.88
CA LEU A 50 3.64 -6.63 -5.22
C LEU A 50 4.53 -6.45 -6.47
N LYS A 51 4.04 -5.71 -7.47
CA LYS A 51 4.78 -5.44 -8.71
C LYS A 51 5.95 -4.47 -8.51
N LEU A 52 5.76 -3.45 -7.68
CA LEU A 52 6.75 -2.38 -7.46
C LEU A 52 7.86 -2.77 -6.46
N ASN A 53 7.65 -3.81 -5.66
CA ASN A 53 8.57 -4.20 -4.59
C ASN A 53 9.22 -5.58 -4.84
N GLU A 54 10.45 -5.75 -4.35
CA GLU A 54 11.16 -7.02 -4.40
C GLU A 54 10.42 -8.13 -3.63
N LYS A 55 10.58 -9.40 -4.07
CA LYS A 55 9.94 -10.58 -3.45
C LYS A 55 10.14 -10.68 -1.93
N LYS A 56 11.27 -10.22 -1.40
CA LYS A 56 11.55 -10.22 0.05
C LYS A 56 10.57 -9.36 0.85
N ALA A 57 9.99 -8.33 0.23
CA ALA A 57 9.02 -7.43 0.84
C ALA A 57 7.59 -7.98 0.80
N HIS A 58 7.29 -8.93 -0.10
CA HIS A 58 5.93 -9.43 -0.34
C HIS A 58 5.25 -9.98 0.93
N LYS A 59 6.01 -10.63 1.82
CA LYS A 59 5.47 -11.12 3.10
C LYS A 59 4.95 -9.99 4.01
N HIS A 60 5.59 -8.81 3.95
CA HIS A 60 5.18 -7.64 4.74
C HIS A 60 3.98 -6.94 4.09
N ILE A 61 3.99 -6.85 2.76
CA ILE A 61 2.88 -6.31 1.95
C ILE A 61 1.60 -7.12 2.18
N LEU A 62 1.67 -8.44 2.05
CA LEU A 62 0.50 -9.32 2.24
C LEU A 62 -0.05 -9.24 3.66
N LYS A 63 0.83 -9.17 4.68
CA LYS A 63 0.42 -9.01 6.06
C LYS A 63 -0.30 -7.68 6.28
N ALA A 64 0.30 -6.57 5.85
CA ALA A 64 -0.29 -5.24 5.94
C ALA A 64 -1.65 -5.18 5.22
N PHE A 65 -1.74 -5.76 4.03
CA PHE A 65 -2.97 -5.80 3.25
C PHE A 65 -4.11 -6.52 3.97
N LEU A 66 -3.84 -7.70 4.57
CA LEU A 66 -4.84 -8.44 5.35
C LEU A 66 -5.34 -7.61 6.53
N ASP A 67 -4.43 -6.93 7.24
CA ASP A 67 -4.77 -6.10 8.39
C ASP A 67 -5.57 -4.85 7.96
N VAL A 68 -5.31 -4.28 6.78
CA VAL A 68 -6.12 -3.19 6.21
C VAL A 68 -7.52 -3.67 5.83
N ILE A 69 -7.64 -4.82 5.16
CA ILE A 69 -8.94 -5.40 4.80
C ILE A 69 -9.78 -5.71 6.04
N GLU A 70 -9.16 -6.19 7.12
CA GLU A 70 -9.86 -6.47 8.37
C GLU A 70 -10.46 -5.20 8.99
N VAL A 71 -9.78 -4.06 8.88
CA VAL A 71 -10.28 -2.76 9.36
C VAL A 71 -11.38 -2.17 8.47
N LEU A 72 -11.40 -2.52 7.18
CA LEU A 72 -12.39 -1.99 6.23
C LEU A 72 -13.74 -2.73 6.24
N LYS A 73 -13.82 -3.89 6.89
CA LYS A 73 -15.07 -4.63 7.11
C LYS A 73 -15.96 -3.94 8.13
#